data_AF-A0A9E4HHH7-F1
#
_entry.id   AF-A0A9E4HHH7-F1
#
_cell.length_a   1.000
_cell.length_b   1.000
_cell.length_c   1.000
_cell.angle_alpha   90.00
_cell.angle_beta   90.00
_cell.angle_gamma   90.00
#
_symmetry.space_group_name_H-M   'P 1'
#
loop_
_entity.id
_entity.type
_entity.pdbx_description
1 polymer ?
#
loop_
_entity_poly.entity_id
_entity_poly.type
_entity_poly.pdbx_seq_one_letter_code
_entity_poly.pdbx_strand_id
1 'polypeptide(L)'
;MTTSTDALDAASTHSSRVPDIKVSVRQIFGIDSDMEVPAFSTPEEHVPEIDEAYRFDPDTTLAILAGFAFNRRVMIQGYHGTGKSTHIEQVAAHLNWPCVRINLDSHVSRIDLIGKDAIVIREGKQVTEFREGML
;
A
#
# COMPACT_ATOMS: atom_id res chain seq x y z
N MET A 1 40.17 4.23 20.26
CA MET A 1 39.26 4.16 21.41
C MET A 1 37.93 4.74 20.97
N THR A 2 36.89 3.89 21.02
CA THR A 2 35.43 4.18 21.13
C THR A 2 34.77 5.08 20.07
N THR A 3 34.08 4.58 19.03
CA THR A 3 32.73 3.94 18.91
C THR A 3 31.53 4.80 19.29
N SER A 4 30.62 5.03 18.34
CA SER A 4 29.13 5.02 18.40
C SER A 4 28.61 5.64 17.09
N THR A 5 28.20 4.87 16.07
CA THR A 5 26.93 4.12 15.93
C THR A 5 25.73 5.02 16.21
N ASP A 6 25.12 5.56 15.15
CA ASP A 6 23.69 5.94 15.08
C ASP A 6 23.33 6.30 13.63
N ALA A 7 23.28 5.28 12.76
CA ALA A 7 22.79 5.39 11.38
C ALA A 7 21.84 4.23 11.03
N LEU A 8 21.06 3.78 12.01
CA LEU A 8 20.09 2.69 11.90
C LEU A 8 18.90 3.04 12.80
N ASP A 9 17.94 3.80 12.30
CA ASP A 9 16.54 3.82 12.79
C ASP A 9 15.65 4.76 11.96
N ALA A 10 15.62 4.58 10.63
CA ALA A 10 14.71 5.31 9.73
C ALA A 10 13.67 4.40 9.05
N ALA A 11 13.42 3.20 9.58
CA ALA A 11 12.42 2.30 9.03
C ALA A 11 11.58 1.69 10.15
N SER A 12 10.26 1.65 9.96
CA SER A 12 9.24 0.98 10.78
C SER A 12 8.50 1.77 11.89
N THR A 13 8.12 3.02 11.64
CA THR A 13 6.87 3.51 12.27
C THR A 13 5.70 3.22 11.34
N HIS A 14 5.22 1.96 11.32
CA HIS A 14 3.92 1.67 10.71
C HIS A 14 2.83 2.30 11.59
N SER A 15 2.48 3.55 11.27
CA SER A 15 1.33 4.25 11.82
C SER A 15 0.08 3.41 11.52
N SER A 16 -0.41 2.68 12.51
CA SER A 16 -1.67 1.92 12.45
C SER A 16 -2.85 2.90 12.51
N ARG A 17 -2.92 3.79 11.53
CA ARG A 17 -3.99 4.78 11.40
C ARG A 17 -5.23 4.14 10.81
N VAL A 18 -6.36 4.47 11.40
CA VAL A 18 -7.68 4.17 10.83
C VAL A 18 -8.17 5.38 10.03
N PRO A 19 -8.88 5.18 8.92
CA PRO A 19 -9.47 6.29 8.16
C PRO A 19 -10.32 7.18 9.06
N ASP A 20 -10.10 8.49 9.00
CA ASP A 20 -10.70 9.48 9.88
C ASP A 20 -11.81 10.29 9.20
N ILE A 21 -11.96 10.16 7.88
CA ILE A 21 -12.98 10.84 7.10
C ILE A 21 -13.69 9.87 6.14
N LYS A 22 -14.85 10.32 5.65
CA LYS A 22 -15.53 9.74 4.50
C LYS A 22 -15.61 10.75 3.38
N VAL A 23 -15.43 10.30 2.14
CA VAL A 23 -15.52 11.16 0.96
C VAL A 23 -16.58 10.64 -0.01
N SER A 24 -17.28 11.57 -0.65
CA SER A 24 -18.28 11.26 -1.66
C SER A 24 -17.62 10.82 -2.97
N VAL A 25 -17.99 9.65 -3.48
CA VAL A 25 -17.48 9.13 -4.76
C VAL A 25 -17.81 10.07 -5.92
N ARG A 26 -19.00 10.65 -5.90
CA ARG A 26 -19.45 11.64 -6.88
C ARG A 26 -18.58 12.88 -6.93
N GLN A 27 -18.18 13.40 -5.77
CA GLN A 27 -17.39 14.63 -5.69
C GLN A 27 -15.92 14.40 -6.08
N ILE A 28 -15.34 13.29 -5.61
CA ILE A 28 -13.91 13.02 -5.81
C ILE A 28 -13.61 12.42 -7.19
N PHE A 29 -14.42 11.47 -7.66
CA PHE A 29 -14.15 10.72 -8.89
C PHE A 29 -15.05 11.13 -10.06
N GLY A 30 -16.04 12.01 -9.84
CA GLY A 30 -16.99 12.42 -10.87
C GLY A 30 -17.93 11.31 -11.33
N ILE A 31 -18.08 10.24 -10.54
CA ILE A 31 -18.93 9.08 -10.86
C ILE A 31 -20.30 9.25 -10.22
N ASP A 32 -21.37 9.05 -10.98
CA ASP A 32 -22.75 9.12 -10.49
C ASP A 32 -23.07 7.97 -9.52
N SER A 33 -22.74 8.18 -8.24
CA SER A 33 -22.94 7.22 -7.15
C SER A 33 -23.08 7.94 -5.82
N ASP A 34 -24.02 7.50 -5.00
CA ASP A 34 -24.23 8.02 -3.64
C ASP A 34 -23.33 7.31 -2.61
N MET A 35 -22.39 6.49 -3.07
CA MET A 35 -21.42 5.82 -2.23
C MET A 35 -20.49 6.83 -1.54
N GLU A 36 -20.26 6.62 -0.25
CA GLU A 36 -19.19 7.25 0.52
C GLU A 36 -18.13 6.21 0.88
N VAL A 37 -16.87 6.59 0.78
CA VAL A 37 -15.73 5.71 1.07
C VAL A 37 -14.83 6.25 2.17
N PRO A 38 -14.24 5.39 3.01
CA PRO A 38 -13.27 5.80 4.02
C PRO A 38 -11.98 6.31 3.36
N ALA A 39 -11.47 7.43 3.86
CA ALA A 39 -10.25 8.08 3.41
C ALA A 39 -9.48 8.68 4.60
N PHE A 40 -8.25 9.11 4.35
CA PHE A 40 -7.45 9.86 5.31
C PHE A 40 -7.50 11.35 5.03
N SER A 41 -7.58 12.18 6.07
CA SER A 41 -7.59 13.64 5.94
C SER A 41 -6.24 14.22 5.49
N THR A 42 -5.14 13.52 5.77
CA THR A 42 -3.78 13.94 5.41
C THR A 42 -3.01 12.79 4.75
N PRO A 43 -2.24 13.05 3.68
CA PRO A 43 -1.38 12.05 3.08
C PRO A 43 -0.14 11.74 3.95
N GLU A 44 0.42 10.56 3.75
CA GLU A 44 1.71 10.13 4.30
C GLU A 44 2.71 9.88 3.16
N GLU A 45 3.96 9.56 3.49
CA GLU A 45 5.07 9.39 2.53
C GLU A 45 4.77 8.37 1.41
N HIS A 46 4.01 7.32 1.72
CA HIS A 46 3.72 6.23 0.78
C HIS A 46 2.44 6.45 -0.04
N VAL A 47 1.80 7.62 0.07
CA VAL A 47 0.65 7.98 -0.76
C VAL A 47 1.16 8.39 -2.15
N PRO A 48 0.63 7.80 -3.25
CA PRO A 48 1.05 8.19 -4.60
C PRO A 48 0.67 9.65 -4.93
N GLU A 49 1.37 10.24 -5.91
CA GLU A 49 1.01 11.57 -6.42
C GLU A 49 -0.28 11.52 -7.25
N ILE A 50 -1.08 12.59 -7.13
CA ILE A 50 -2.30 12.78 -7.92
C ILE A 50 -1.93 13.23 -9.33
N ASP A 51 -2.48 12.55 -10.33
CA ASP A 51 -2.48 12.98 -11.73
C ASP A 51 -3.85 13.58 -12.07
N GLU A 52 -3.92 14.91 -12.17
CA GLU A 52 -5.16 15.65 -12.49
C GLU A 52 -5.68 15.35 -13.91
N ALA A 53 -4.83 14.84 -14.82
CA ALA A 53 -5.25 14.46 -16.17
C ALA A 53 -5.84 13.05 -16.22
N TYR A 54 -5.75 12.27 -15.14
CA TYR A 54 -6.23 10.90 -15.10
C TYR A 54 -7.74 10.83 -15.29
N ARG A 55 -8.19 9.84 -16.07
CA ARG A 55 -9.61 9.60 -16.36
C ARG A 55 -10.02 8.27 -15.76
N PHE A 56 -10.86 8.33 -14.74
CA PHE A 56 -11.39 7.15 -14.08
C PHE A 56 -12.44 6.45 -14.95
N ASP A 57 -12.20 5.18 -15.23
CA ASP A 57 -13.25 4.24 -15.65
C ASP A 57 -14.23 4.00 -14.47
N PRO A 58 -15.54 4.31 -14.62
CA PRO A 58 -16.48 4.24 -13.51
C PRO A 58 -16.62 2.86 -12.88
N ASP A 59 -16.74 1.80 -13.69
CA ASP A 59 -17.01 0.45 -13.22
C ASP A 59 -15.82 -0.11 -12.43
N THR A 60 -14.61 0.04 -12.97
CA THR A 60 -13.36 -0.37 -12.29
C THR A 60 -13.16 0.40 -10.99
N THR A 61 -13.44 1.71 -11.01
CA THR A 61 -13.29 2.57 -9.82
C THR A 61 -14.26 2.15 -8.73
N LEU A 62 -15.53 1.94 -9.03
CA LEU A 62 -16.52 1.48 -8.05
C LEU A 62 -16.16 0.11 -7.44
N ALA A 63 -15.60 -0.80 -8.23
CA ALA A 63 -15.13 -2.09 -7.72
C ALA A 63 -13.98 -1.93 -6.72
N ILE A 64 -12.99 -1.07 -7.02
CA ILE A 64 -11.87 -0.76 -6.12
C ILE A 64 -12.38 -0.09 -4.83
N LEU A 65 -13.27 0.90 -4.97
CA LEU A 65 -13.87 1.63 -3.86
C LEU A 65 -14.67 0.74 -2.91
N ALA A 66 -15.36 -0.27 -3.45
CA ALA A 66 -16.00 -1.32 -2.65
C ALA A 66 -14.98 -2.17 -1.87
N GLY A 67 -13.76 -2.34 -2.40
CA GLY A 67 -12.63 -2.94 -1.69
C GLY A 67 -12.26 -2.15 -0.43
N PHE A 68 -12.08 -0.84 -0.55
CA PHE A 68 -11.77 0.05 0.57
C PHE A 68 -12.92 0.13 1.59
N ALA A 69 -14.17 0.29 1.14
CA ALA A 69 -15.31 0.49 2.03
C ALA A 69 -15.73 -0.77 2.80
N PHE A 70 -15.55 -1.95 2.19
CA PHE A 70 -16.07 -3.21 2.74
C PHE A 70 -14.97 -4.24 3.02
N ASN A 71 -13.70 -3.84 3.00
CA ASN A 71 -12.54 -4.71 3.18
C ASN A 71 -12.60 -5.95 2.26
N ARG A 72 -12.99 -5.76 1.00
CA ARG A 72 -13.06 -6.84 0.00
C ARG A 72 -11.77 -6.90 -0.80
N ARG A 73 -11.29 -8.12 -1.07
CA ARG A 73 -10.19 -8.34 -2.03
C ARG A 73 -10.73 -8.09 -3.44
N VAL A 74 -10.07 -7.20 -4.18
CA VAL A 74 -10.47 -6.81 -5.54
C VAL A 74 -9.42 -7.33 -6.52
N MET A 75 -9.88 -7.98 -7.59
CA MET A 75 -9.04 -8.42 -8.69
C MET A 75 -9.36 -7.58 -9.93
N ILE A 76 -8.36 -6.94 -10.51
CA ILE A 76 -8.49 -6.16 -11.74
C ILE A 76 -7.81 -6.92 -12.87
N GLN A 77 -8.53 -7.15 -13.96
CA GLN A 77 -8.03 -7.86 -15.13
C GLN A 77 -8.16 -7.01 -16.39
N GLY A 78 -7.20 -7.14 -17.29
CA GLY A 78 -7.19 -6.44 -18.58
C GLY A 78 -5.83 -6.60 -19.28
N TYR A 79 -5.79 -6.26 -20.58
CA TYR A 79 -4.58 -6.33 -21.40
C TYR A 79 -3.40 -5.55 -20.78
N HIS A 80 -2.17 -5.92 -21.11
CA HIS A 80 -0.99 -5.16 -20.66
C HIS A 80 -1.03 -3.72 -21.18
N GLY A 81 -0.44 -2.78 -20.44
CA GLY A 81 -0.39 -1.37 -20.84
C GLY A 81 -1.71 -0.58 -20.69
N THR A 82 -2.77 -1.18 -20.17
CA THR A 82 -4.09 -0.52 -19.98
C THR A 82 -4.20 0.32 -18.70
N GLY A 83 -3.09 0.56 -18.00
CA GLY A 83 -3.09 1.44 -16.81
C GLY A 83 -3.61 0.81 -15.51
N LYS A 84 -3.80 -0.51 -15.42
CA LYS A 84 -4.32 -1.19 -14.20
C LYS A 84 -3.65 -0.76 -12.88
N SER A 85 -2.32 -0.72 -12.85
CA SER A 85 -1.58 -0.30 -11.65
C SER A 85 -1.78 1.19 -11.36
N THR A 86 -1.68 2.02 -12.39
CA THR A 86 -1.93 3.47 -12.29
C THR A 86 -3.35 3.75 -11.80
N HIS A 87 -4.34 2.95 -12.19
CA HIS A 87 -5.72 3.10 -11.71
C HIS A 87 -5.82 2.90 -10.20
N ILE A 88 -5.16 1.87 -9.65
CA ILE A 88 -5.11 1.64 -8.20
C ILE A 88 -4.38 2.78 -7.51
N GLU A 89 -3.23 3.20 -8.04
CA GLU A 89 -2.42 4.30 -7.50
C GLU A 89 -3.21 5.60 -7.46
N GLN A 90 -3.95 5.94 -8.52
CA GLN A 90 -4.75 7.15 -8.59
C GLN A 90 -5.97 7.10 -7.67
N VAL A 91 -6.62 5.94 -7.49
CA VAL A 91 -7.65 5.80 -6.45
C VAL A 91 -7.06 5.98 -5.06
N ALA A 92 -5.92 5.37 -4.77
CA ALA A 92 -5.25 5.50 -3.47
C ALA A 92 -4.82 6.94 -3.19
N ALA A 93 -4.25 7.64 -4.18
CA ALA A 93 -3.84 9.04 -4.09
C ALA A 93 -5.01 9.96 -3.70
N HIS A 94 -6.16 9.82 -4.37
CA HIS A 94 -7.34 10.66 -4.11
C HIS A 94 -8.00 10.36 -2.75
N LEU A 95 -7.74 9.20 -2.16
CA LEU A 95 -8.24 8.82 -0.84
C LEU A 95 -7.17 8.97 0.27
N ASN A 96 -5.98 9.44 -0.07
CA ASN A 96 -4.80 9.51 0.80
C ASN A 96 -4.40 8.16 1.42
N TRP A 97 -4.63 7.04 0.73
CA TRP A 97 -4.21 5.73 1.21
C TRP A 97 -2.76 5.45 0.82
N PRO A 98 -1.90 5.00 1.77
CA PRO A 98 -0.57 4.54 1.44
C PRO A 98 -0.66 3.31 0.53
N CYS A 99 0.14 3.30 -0.55
CA CYS A 99 0.08 2.25 -1.58
C CYS A 99 1.43 1.54 -1.68
N VAL A 100 1.45 0.26 -1.31
CA VAL A 100 2.63 -0.61 -1.44
C VAL A 100 2.41 -1.59 -2.59
N ARG A 101 3.31 -1.56 -3.57
CA ARG A 101 3.28 -2.46 -4.73
C ARG A 101 4.26 -3.61 -4.53
N ILE A 102 3.74 -4.82 -4.54
CA ILE A 102 4.53 -6.05 -4.53
C ILE A 102 4.39 -6.70 -5.91
N ASN A 103 5.51 -6.83 -6.62
CA ASN A 103 5.53 -7.59 -7.87
C ASN A 103 5.51 -9.08 -7.54
N LEU A 104 4.67 -9.85 -8.22
CA LEU A 104 4.62 -11.31 -8.08
C LEU A 104 5.20 -11.93 -9.35
N ASP A 105 6.46 -12.34 -9.27
CA ASP A 105 7.17 -13.04 -10.34
C ASP A 105 7.74 -14.37 -9.83
N SER A 106 8.41 -15.12 -10.71
CA SER A 106 8.94 -16.45 -10.39
C SER A 106 10.02 -16.47 -9.31
N HIS A 107 10.62 -15.32 -8.97
CA HIS A 107 11.65 -15.22 -7.94
C HIS A 107 11.08 -14.89 -6.56
N VAL A 108 9.83 -14.43 -6.46
CA VAL A 108 9.21 -14.12 -5.15
C VAL A 108 8.75 -15.39 -4.46
N SER A 109 9.25 -15.63 -3.26
CA SER A 109 8.91 -16.78 -2.44
C SER A 109 8.08 -16.39 -1.22
N ARG A 110 7.48 -17.39 -0.55
CA ARG A 110 6.76 -17.19 0.72
C ARG A 110 7.67 -16.56 1.79
N ILE A 111 8.96 -16.88 1.77
CA ILE A 111 9.94 -16.35 2.72
C ILE A 111 10.09 -14.84 2.56
N ASP A 112 10.03 -14.33 1.32
CA ASP A 112 10.14 -12.90 1.04
C ASP A 112 8.88 -12.15 1.49
N LEU A 113 7.72 -12.82 1.48
CA LEU A 113 6.45 -12.25 1.92
C LEU A 113 6.28 -12.29 3.45
N ILE A 114 6.49 -13.45 4.08
CA ILE A 114 6.17 -13.67 5.50
C ILE A 114 7.40 -13.54 6.41
N GLY A 115 8.59 -13.84 5.91
CA GLY A 115 9.82 -13.91 6.67
C GLY A 115 10.35 -15.32 6.90
N LYS A 116 11.52 -15.39 7.55
CA LYS A 116 12.17 -16.65 7.96
C LYS A 116 13.04 -16.46 9.20
N ASP A 117 13.27 -17.56 9.91
CA ASP A 117 14.36 -17.65 10.87
C ASP A 117 15.71 -17.55 10.16
N ALA A 118 16.56 -16.64 10.62
CA ALA A 118 17.91 -16.45 10.14
C ALA A 118 18.90 -16.62 11.29
N ILE A 119 20.01 -17.31 11.02
CA ILE A 119 21.13 -17.37 11.97
C ILE A 119 21.93 -16.08 11.80
N VAL A 120 21.98 -15.29 12.87
CA VAL A 120 22.80 -14.08 12.95
C VAL A 120 23.87 -14.25 14.03
N ILE A 121 25.02 -13.61 13.83
CA ILE A 121 26.07 -13.58 14.85
C ILE A 121 25.87 -12.35 15.70
N ARG A 122 25.55 -12.53 16.99
CA ARG A 122 25.55 -11.47 18.00
C ARG A 122 26.60 -11.82 19.05
N GLU A 123 27.53 -10.91 19.31
CA GLU A 123 28.59 -11.07 20.32
C GLU A 123 29.39 -12.38 20.19
N GLY A 124 29.64 -12.83 18.94
CA GLY A 124 30.37 -14.07 18.66
C GLY A 124 29.56 -15.36 18.87
N LYS A 125 28.27 -15.28 19.22
CA LYS A 125 27.37 -16.42 19.35
C LYS A 125 26.39 -16.48 18.17
N GLN A 126 26.13 -17.69 17.67
CA GLN A 126 25.06 -17.93 16.69
C GLN A 126 23.71 -17.88 17.42
N VAL A 127 22.89 -16.91 17.05
CA VAL A 127 21.54 -16.72 17.58
C VAL A 127 20.56 -16.81 16.42
N THR A 128 19.46 -17.52 16.63
CA THR A 128 18.35 -17.57 15.67
C THR A 128 17.46 -16.34 15.90
N GLU A 129 17.27 -15.54 14.86
CA GLU A 129 16.41 -14.36 14.88
C GLU A 129 15.45 -14.43 13.70
N PHE A 130 14.16 -14.17 13.96
CA PHE A 130 13.17 -14.08 12.89
C PHE A 130 13.38 -12.79 12.11
N ARG A 131 13.54 -12.90 10.79
CA ARG A 131 13.55 -11.75 9.88
C ARG A 131 12.20 -11.66 9.20
N GLU A 132 11.51 -10.55 9.44
CA GLU A 132 10.20 -10.26 8.83
C GLU A 132 10.31 -10.15 7.30
N GLY A 133 9.25 -10.58 6.62
CA GLY A 133 9.08 -10.40 5.19
C GLY A 133 8.42 -9.06 4.86
N MET A 134 7.95 -8.92 3.63
CA MET A 134 7.28 -7.71 3.15
C MET A 134 5.84 -7.50 3.70
N LEU A 135 5.22 -8.51 4.31
CA LEU A 135 3.82 -8.51 4.79
C LEU A 135 3.71 -8.86 6.27
#